data_AF-A0A968PX86-F1
#
_entry.id   AF-A0A968PX86-F1
#
_cell.length_a   1.000
_cell.length_b   1.000
_cell.length_c   1.000
_cell.angle_alpha   90.00
_cell.angle_beta   90.00
_cell.angle_gamma   90.00
#
_symmetry.space_group_name_H-M   'P 1'
#
loop_
_entity.id
_entity.type
_entity.pdbx_description
1 polymer ?
#
loop_
_entity_poly.entity_id
_entity_poly.type
_entity_poly.pdbx_seq_one_letter_code
_entity_poly.pdbx_strand_id
1 'polypeptide(L)' 'MRVGNYRVFYNVDEEMSVVSVVSVGYKERNKLYIRGQEINL' A
#
# COMPACT_ATOMS: atom_id res chain seq x y z
N MET A 1 2.96 -4.86 1.02
CA MET A 1 2.25 -6.16 0.81
C MET A 1 1.49 -6.08 -0.50
N ARG A 2 1.44 -7.18 -1.27
CA ARG A 2 0.72 -7.24 -2.56
C ARG A 2 -0.46 -8.18 -2.41
N VAL A 3 -1.67 -7.70 -2.70
CA VAL A 3 -2.89 -8.49 -2.71
C VAL A 3 -3.54 -8.32 -4.08
N GLY A 4 -3.32 -9.28 -4.98
CA GLY A 4 -3.71 -9.14 -6.39
C GLY A 4 -3.12 -7.87 -7.02
N ASN A 5 -4.00 -6.97 -7.49
CA ASN A 5 -3.64 -5.68 -8.09
C ASN A 5 -3.44 -4.55 -7.06
N TYR A 6 -3.69 -4.81 -5.77
CA TYR A 6 -3.52 -3.81 -4.72
C TYR A 6 -2.10 -3.87 -4.11
N ARG A 7 -1.51 -2.70 -3.89
CA ARG A 7 -0.31 -2.48 -3.08
C ARG A 7 -0.74 -1.90 -1.73
N VAL A 8 -0.53 -2.66 -0.66
CA VAL A 8 -0.78 -2.19 0.71
C VAL A 8 0.55 -1.72 1.30
N PHE A 9 0.60 -0.47 1.72
CA PHE A 9 1.68 0.13 2.49
C PHE A 9 1.29 0.10 3.95
N TYR A 10 2.14 -0.49 4.77
CA TYR A 10 1.92 -0.67 6.19
C TYR A 10 3.22 -0.48 6.96
N ASN A 11 3.09 -0.07 8.20
CA ASN A 11 4.16 -0.08 9.19
C ASN A 11 3.96 -1.28 10.09
N VAL A 12 5.06 -1.93 10.47
CA VAL A 12 5.06 -3.00 11.46
C VAL A 12 5.70 -2.45 12.72
N ASP A 13 4.98 -2.57 13.83
CA ASP A 13 5.53 -2.42 15.16
C ASP A 13 5.81 -3.82 15.70
N GLU A 14 7.09 -4.20 15.70
CA GLU A 14 7.53 -5.54 16.11
C GLU A 14 7.42 -5.77 17.62
N GLU A 15 7.54 -4.71 18.43
CA GLU A 15 7.44 -4.80 19.88
C GLU A 15 6.01 -5.06 20.33
N MET A 16 5.04 -4.41 19.69
CA MET A 16 3.62 -4.59 19.99
C MET A 16 2.95 -5.68 19.13
N SER A 17 3.67 -6.24 18.15
CA SER A 17 3.09 -7.15 17.13
C SER A 17 1.88 -6.54 16.42
N VAL A 18 1.91 -5.23 16.16
CA VAL A 18 0.82 -4.48 15.51
C VAL A 18 1.22 -4.10 14.09
N VAL A 19 0.31 -4.34 13.15
CA VAL A 19 0.47 -3.89 11.75
C VAL A 19 -0.49 -2.74 11.48
N SER A 20 0.06 -1.57 11.18
CA SER A 20 -0.71 -0.36 10.86
C SER A 20 -0.71 -0.11 9.36
N VAL A 21 -1.87 -0.16 8.72
CA VAL A 21 -2.01 0.14 7.28
C VAL A 21 -2.00 1.65 7.07
N VAL A 22 -0.96 2.16 6.40
CA VAL A 22 -0.77 3.58 6.11
C VAL A 22 -1.57 3.98 4.87
N SER A 23 -1.51 3.16 3.83
CA SER A 23 -2.27 3.40 2.60
C SER A 23 -2.47 2.11 1.81
N VAL A 24 -3.55 2.08 1.03
CA VAL A 24 -3.80 1.04 0.03
C VAL A 24 -3.83 1.71 -1.32
N GLY A 25 -2.91 1.31 -2.17
CA GLY A 25 -2.85 1.73 -3.56
C GLY A 25 -3.38 0.67 -4.51
N TYR A 26 -4.03 1.09 -5.58
CA TYR A 26 -4.41 0.21 -6.69
C TYR A 26 -3.38 0.36 -7.80
N LYS A 27 -2.78 -0.74 -8.25
CA LYS A 27 -1.84 -0.73 -9.36
C LYS A 27 -2.54 -1.25 -10.61
N GLU A 28 -2.66 -0.39 -11.61
CA GLU A 28 -3.12 -0.75 -12.94
C GLU A 28 -1.95 -0.65 -13.92
N ARG A 29 -1.53 -1.80 -14.46
CA ARG A 29 -0.31 -1.95 -15.27
C ARG A 29 0.93 -1.45 -14.52
N ASN A 30 1.45 -0.28 -14.87
CA ASN A 30 2.62 0.35 -14.27
C ASN A 30 2.30 1.60 -13.44
N LYS A 31 1.04 2.01 -13.37
CA LYS A 31 0.59 3.20 -12.63
C LYS A 31 0.10 2.82 -11.25
N LEU A 32 0.58 3.50 -10.22
CA LEU A 32 0.15 3.31 -8.83
C LEU A 32 -0.79 4.44 -8.44
N TYR A 33 -1.96 4.12 -7.92
CA TYR A 33 -2.94 5.09 -7.44
C TYR A 33 -3.08 4.98 -5.92
N ILE A 34 -2.86 6.05 -5.16
CA ILE A 34 -3.12 6.11 -3.72
C ILE A 34 -4.19 7.16 -3.46
N ARG A 35 -5.31 6.78 -2.83
CA ARG A 35 -6.49 7.66 -2.62
C ARG A 35 -6.98 8.37 -3.89
N GLY A 36 -6.86 7.71 -5.04
CA GLY A 36 -7.25 8.28 -6.35
C GLY A 36 -6.20 9.18 -7.00
N GLN A 37 -5.06 9.46 -6.36
CA GLN A 37 -3.95 10.20 -6.96
C GLN A 37 -2.92 9.25 -7.57
N GLU A 38 -2.55 9.47 -8.83
CA GLU A 38 -1.47 8.74 -9.50
C GLU A 38 -0.12 9.17 -8.91
N ILE A 39 0.62 8.20 -8.38
CA ILE A 39 1.97 8.39 -7.85
C ILE A 39 2.94 7.71 -8.81
N ASN A 40 3.86 8.51 -9.35
CA ASN A 40 5.06 7.98 -10.00
C ASN A 40 6.10 7.76 -8.90
N LEU A 41 6.45 6.50 -8.69
CA LEU A 41 7.47 6.07 -7.74
C LEU A 41 8.84 6.05 -8.41
#